data_AF-A0A1V4A2I1-F1
#
_entry.id   AF-A0A1V4A2I1-F1
#
_cell.length_a   1.000
_cell.length_b   1.000
_cell.length_c   1.000
_cell.angle_alpha   90.00
_cell.angle_beta   90.00
_cell.angle_gamma   90.00
#
_symmetry.space_group_name_H-M   'P 1'
#
loop_
_entity.id
_entity.type
_entity.pdbx_description
1 polymer ?
#
loop_
_entity_poly.entity_id
_entity_poly.type
_entity_poly.pdbx_seq_one_letter_code
_entity_poly.pdbx_strand_id
1 'polypeptide(L)'
;MQRTEDEWLTIARYVRHAANKLGPELPLCLPGEPRECGRTAQQHVIAWAAHLRAVSHHLIEQATPSEARGAHAIGPLYQRRLAELRASTSVPH
;
A
#
# COMPACT_ATOMS: atom_id res chain seq x y z
N MET A 1 12.66 4.02 -14.84
CA MET A 1 11.56 4.76 -15.49
C MET A 1 10.75 5.46 -14.41
N GLN A 2 10.49 6.76 -14.54
CA GLN A 2 9.70 7.53 -13.58
C GLN A 2 8.25 7.56 -14.06
N ARG A 3 7.31 7.21 -13.18
CA ARG A 3 5.87 7.21 -13.49
C ARG A 3 5.35 8.63 -13.65
N THR A 4 4.42 8.80 -14.56
CA THR A 4 3.61 10.01 -14.77
C THR A 4 2.58 10.18 -13.64
N GLU A 5 2.02 11.40 -13.50
CA GLU A 5 0.96 11.65 -12.51
C GLU A 5 -0.31 10.83 -12.79
N ASP A 6 -0.68 10.57 -14.04
CA ASP A 6 -1.86 9.75 -14.38
C ASP A 6 -1.67 8.27 -13.99
N GLU A 7 -0.45 7.75 -14.17
CA GLU A 7 -0.09 6.41 -13.68
C GLU A 7 -0.14 6.36 -12.15
N TRP A 8 0.38 7.39 -11.47
CA TRP A 8 0.27 7.51 -10.02
C TRP A 8 -1.18 7.63 -9.56
N LEU A 9 -2.02 8.36 -10.27
CA LEU A 9 -3.43 8.54 -9.94
C LEU A 9 -4.18 7.21 -10.02
N THR A 10 -3.87 6.41 -11.02
CA THR A 10 -4.39 5.04 -11.17
C THR A 10 -3.98 4.18 -9.97
N ILE A 11 -2.69 4.20 -9.59
CA ILE A 11 -2.20 3.46 -8.42
C ILE A 11 -2.88 3.97 -7.14
N ALA A 12 -3.03 5.28 -6.96
CA ALA A 12 -3.64 5.87 -5.78
C ALA A 12 -5.09 5.40 -5.60
N ARG A 13 -5.87 5.31 -6.69
CA ARG A 13 -7.23 4.77 -6.66
C ARG A 13 -7.24 3.30 -6.22
N TYR A 14 -6.34 2.48 -6.73
CA TYR A 14 -6.24 1.07 -6.33
C TYR A 14 -5.82 0.89 -4.87
N VAL A 15 -4.81 1.63 -4.42
CA VAL A 15 -4.34 1.57 -3.02
C VAL A 15 -5.44 2.02 -2.07
N ARG A 16 -6.18 3.09 -2.41
CA ARG A 16 -7.35 3.51 -1.64
C ARG A 16 -8.43 2.44 -1.59
N HIS A 17 -8.75 1.83 -2.73
CA HIS A 17 -9.75 0.77 -2.79
C HIS A 17 -9.36 -0.42 -1.90
N ALA A 18 -8.10 -0.86 -1.96
CA ALA A 18 -7.60 -1.94 -1.10
C ALA A 18 -7.63 -1.57 0.39
N ALA A 19 -7.20 -0.36 0.75
CA ALA A 19 -7.25 0.12 2.12
C ALA A 19 -8.69 0.15 2.68
N ASN A 20 -9.65 0.66 1.91
CA ASN A 20 -11.06 0.71 2.32
C ASN A 20 -11.71 -0.67 2.49
N LYS A 21 -11.10 -1.75 1.96
CA LYS A 21 -11.58 -3.12 2.19
C LYS A 21 -11.13 -3.69 3.52
N LEU A 22 -10.02 -3.20 4.07
CA LEU A 22 -9.39 -3.75 5.27
C LEU A 22 -9.51 -2.83 6.48
N GLY A 23 -9.85 -1.56 6.27
CA GLY A 23 -9.92 -0.54 7.31
C GLY A 23 -10.94 0.56 7.00
N PRO A 24 -10.91 1.65 7.78
CA PRO A 24 -11.80 2.79 7.58
C PRO A 24 -11.69 3.39 6.18
N GLU A 25 -12.77 4.01 5.72
CA GLU A 25 -12.75 4.69 4.42
C GLU A 25 -11.80 5.88 4.42
N LEU A 26 -10.88 5.88 3.47
CA LEU A 26 -10.01 7.00 3.17
C LEU A 26 -10.74 8.08 2.34
N PRO A 27 -10.32 9.35 2.47
CA PRO A 27 -11.00 10.47 1.82
C PRO A 27 -10.93 10.45 0.28
N LEU A 28 -11.94 11.09 -0.32
CA LEU A 28 -12.01 11.41 -1.74
C LEU A 28 -11.28 12.75 -2.02
N CYS A 29 -9.95 12.75 -1.92
CA CYS A 29 -9.11 13.95 -2.04
C CYS A 29 -7.97 13.87 -3.07
N LEU A 30 -8.05 12.94 -4.03
CA LEU A 30 -7.15 12.90 -5.19
C LEU A 30 -7.37 14.11 -6.10
N PRO A 31 -6.40 14.42 -6.98
CA PRO A 31 -6.60 15.38 -8.08
C PRO A 31 -7.90 15.10 -8.85
N GLY A 32 -8.74 16.14 -8.99
CA GLY A 32 -10.05 16.10 -9.65
C GLY A 32 -11.21 15.58 -8.80
N GLU A 33 -11.00 15.26 -7.52
CA GLU A 33 -12.07 14.79 -6.62
C GLU A 33 -12.72 15.93 -5.82
N PRO A 34 -13.97 15.77 -5.33
CA PRO A 34 -14.72 16.85 -4.69
C PRO A 34 -14.04 17.50 -3.47
N ARG A 35 -13.14 16.78 -2.81
CA ARG A 35 -12.37 17.28 -1.66
C ARG A 35 -10.87 17.27 -1.95
N GLU A 36 -10.48 17.57 -3.19
CA GLU A 36 -9.07 17.66 -3.60
C GLU A 36 -8.25 18.47 -2.58
N CYS A 37 -7.16 17.88 -2.09
CA CYS A 37 -6.37 18.45 -1.00
C CYS A 37 -5.04 19.10 -1.45
N GLY A 38 -4.83 19.26 -2.76
CA GLY A 38 -3.64 19.86 -3.35
C GLY A 38 -2.37 18.99 -3.34
N ARG A 39 -2.45 17.75 -2.85
CA ARG A 39 -1.33 16.79 -2.88
C ARG A 39 -1.32 16.00 -4.19
N THR A 40 -0.12 15.67 -4.67
CA THR A 40 0.05 14.86 -5.89
C THR A 40 -0.49 13.44 -5.70
N ALA A 41 -0.74 12.72 -6.79
CA ALA A 41 -1.17 11.34 -6.69
C ALA A 41 -0.09 10.46 -6.05
N GLN A 42 1.19 10.72 -6.35
CA GLN A 42 2.32 10.02 -5.73
C GLN A 42 2.32 10.18 -4.21
N GLN A 43 2.06 11.38 -3.69
CA GLN A 43 1.99 11.63 -2.25
C GLN A 43 0.86 10.83 -1.59
N HIS A 44 -0.30 10.73 -2.24
CA HIS A 44 -1.39 9.89 -1.78
C HIS A 44 -1.02 8.40 -1.78
N VAL A 45 -0.36 7.90 -2.82
CA VAL A 45 0.11 6.51 -2.86
C VAL A 45 1.02 6.20 -1.67
N ILE A 46 1.98 7.07 -1.36
CA ILE A 46 2.90 6.86 -0.24
C ILE A 46 2.13 6.79 1.09
N ALA A 47 1.28 7.78 1.35
CA ALA A 47 0.52 7.86 2.60
C ALA A 47 -0.44 6.67 2.77
N TRP A 48 -1.19 6.33 1.72
CA TRP A 48 -2.19 5.28 1.78
C TRP A 48 -1.58 3.88 1.73
N ALA A 49 -0.43 3.68 1.08
CA ALA A 49 0.29 2.40 1.14
C ALA A 49 0.83 2.14 2.55
N ALA A 50 1.33 3.18 3.24
CA ALA A 50 1.73 3.05 4.64
C ALA A 50 0.55 2.67 5.53
N HIS A 51 -0.60 3.33 5.35
CA HIS A 51 -1.84 2.98 6.05
C HIS A 51 -2.27 1.53 5.79
N LEU A 52 -2.34 1.12 4.51
CA LEU A 52 -2.70 -0.24 4.11
C LEU A 52 -1.76 -1.29 4.73
N ARG A 53 -0.44 -1.02 4.76
CA ARG A 53 0.53 -1.91 5.39
C ARG A 53 0.27 -2.05 6.89
N ALA A 54 0.01 -0.95 7.59
CA ALA A 54 -0.23 -0.97 9.03
C ALA A 54 -1.51 -1.76 9.39
N VAL A 55 -2.61 -1.51 8.67
CA VAL A 55 -3.87 -2.24 8.86
C VAL A 55 -3.68 -3.73 8.55
N SER A 56 -2.98 -4.07 7.46
CA SER A 56 -2.72 -5.47 7.10
C SER A 56 -1.87 -6.18 8.15
N HIS A 57 -0.84 -5.51 8.67
CA HIS A 57 0.01 -6.04 9.75
C HIS A 57 -0.83 -6.36 10.98
N HIS A 58 -1.67 -5.43 11.42
CA HIS A 58 -2.53 -5.63 12.58
C HIS A 58 -3.50 -6.81 12.41
N LEU A 59 -4.10 -6.94 11.22
CA LEU A 59 -4.99 -8.06 10.92
C LEU A 59 -4.25 -9.41 10.93
N ILE A 60 -3.00 -9.46 10.46
CA ILE A 60 -2.17 -10.66 10.53
C ILE A 60 -1.95 -11.05 12.00
N GLU A 61 -1.57 -10.10 12.86
CA GLU A 61 -1.36 -10.37 14.28
C GLU A 61 -2.64 -10.93 14.94
N GLN A 62 -3.80 -10.35 14.64
CA GLN A 62 -5.09 -10.81 15.19
C GLN A 62 -5.57 -12.17 14.66
N ALA A 63 -5.33 -12.46 13.38
CA ALA A 63 -5.84 -13.66 12.72
C ALA A 63 -4.88 -14.86 12.83
N THR A 64 -3.63 -14.65 13.25
CA THR A 64 -2.67 -15.74 13.35
C THR A 64 -2.94 -16.62 14.56
N PRO A 65 -2.90 -17.95 14.41
CA PRO A 65 -3.23 -18.89 15.49
C PRO A 65 -2.12 -19.02 16.55
N SER A 66 -0.98 -18.37 16.35
CA SER A 66 0.10 -18.29 17.33
C SER A 66 1.02 -17.11 17.05
N GLU A 67 1.63 -16.58 18.10
CA GLU A 67 2.60 -15.48 18.04
C GLU A 67 3.76 -15.79 17.07
N ALA A 68 4.29 -17.02 17.08
CA ALA A 68 5.36 -17.44 16.19
C ALA A 68 4.96 -17.35 14.70
N ARG A 69 3.71 -17.68 14.36
CA ARG A 69 3.21 -17.56 12.97
C ARG A 69 2.96 -16.11 12.59
N GLY A 70 2.45 -15.30 13.52
CA GLY A 70 2.33 -13.84 13.33
C GLY A 70 3.67 -13.20 13.05
N ALA A 71 4.66 -13.41 13.92
CA ALA A 71 6.02 -12.92 13.77
C ALA A 71 6.68 -13.35 12.45
N HIS A 72 6.47 -14.60 12.02
CA HIS A 72 6.96 -15.08 10.73
C HIS A 72 6.34 -14.34 9.53
N ALA A 73 5.02 -14.10 9.56
CA ALA A 73 4.30 -13.47 8.46
C ALA A 73 4.67 -11.98 8.29
N ILE A 74 4.72 -11.22 9.39
CA ILE A 74 5.02 -9.78 9.37
C ILE A 74 6.52 -9.48 9.19
N GLY A 75 7.40 -10.44 9.47
CA GLY A 75 8.85 -10.32 9.38
C GLY A 75 9.42 -11.10 8.18
N PRO A 76 9.91 -12.34 8.38
CA PRO A 76 10.55 -13.14 7.34
C PRO A 76 9.81 -13.23 6.01
N LEU A 77 8.50 -13.55 6.03
CA LEU A 77 7.71 -13.68 4.80
C LEU A 77 7.59 -12.33 4.07
N TYR A 78 7.31 -11.25 4.81
CA TYR A 78 7.31 -9.89 4.26
C TYR A 78 8.65 -9.51 3.63
N GLN A 79 9.78 -9.75 4.32
CA GLN A 79 11.11 -9.43 3.81
C GLN A 79 11.45 -10.20 2.53
N ARG A 80 11.09 -11.49 2.48
CA ARG A 80 11.24 -12.29 1.26
C ARG A 80 10.46 -11.70 0.09
N ARG A 81 9.18 -11.37 0.28
CA ARG A 81 8.35 -10.75 -0.78
C ARG A 81 8.87 -9.40 -1.22
N LEU A 82 9.36 -8.59 -0.28
CA LEU A 82 9.95 -7.29 -0.60
C LEU A 82 11.23 -7.44 -1.44
N ALA A 83 12.07 -8.43 -1.13
CA ALA A 83 13.27 -8.74 -1.89
C ALA A 83 12.92 -9.20 -3.32
N GLU A 84 11.94 -10.10 -3.47
CA GLU A 84 11.43 -10.55 -4.77
C GLU A 84 10.96 -9.37 -5.64
N LEU A 85 10.15 -8.47 -5.07
CA LEU A 85 9.64 -7.28 -5.77
C LEU A 85 10.78 -6.36 -6.23
N ARG A 86 11.77 -6.10 -5.37
CA ARG A 86 12.93 -5.27 -5.70
C ARG A 86 13.73 -5.85 -6.86
N ALA A 87 13.97 -7.16 -6.83
CA ALA A 87 14.68 -7.87 -7.89
C ALA A 87 13.92 -7.80 -9.23
N SER A 88 12.59 -7.93 -9.22
CA SER A 88 11.77 -7.80 -10.43
C SER A 88 11.78 -6.39 -11.01
N THR A 89 11.87 -5.35 -10.17
CA THR A 89 11.94 -3.95 -10.65
C THR A 89 13.33 -3.51 -11.11
N SER A 90 14.39 -4.29 -10.83
CA SER A 90 15.77 -3.96 -11.20
C SER A 90 16.24 -4.57 -12.53
N VAL A 91 15.41 -5.36 -13.22
CA VAL A 91 15.76 -5.86 -14.57
C VAL A 91 15.55 -4.73 -15.58
N PRO A 92 16.61 -4.22 -16.24
CA PRO A 92 16.43 -3.32 -17.37
C PRO A 92 15.85 -4.12 -18.53
N HIS A 93 14.74 -3.64 -19.10
CA HIS A 93 14.32 -4.03 -20.45
C HIS A 93 15.18 -3.31 -21.48
#